data_AF-A0A7J9I0V1-F1
#
_entry.id   AF-A0A7J9I0V1-F1
#
_cell.length_a   1.000
_cell.length_b   1.000
_cell.length_c   1.000
_cell.angle_alpha   90.00
_cell.angle_beta   90.00
_cell.angle_gamma   90.00
#
_symmetry.space_group_name_H-M   'P 1'
#
loop_
_entity.id
_entity.type
_entity.pdbx_description
1 polymer ?
#
loop_
_entity_poly.entity_id
_entity_poly.type
_entity_poly.pdbx_seq_one_letter_code
_entity_poly.pdbx_strand_id
1 'polypeptide(L)'
;MSLKQNKSPFRNEDEERMLNAKRKMAVAFVEPCLSVSTVNLAKWNIGSSLSYIINEDYSKVLKNNRDSLKPNKVVQIWLFRVQPNSQLGFALIKVID
;
A
#
# COMPACT_ATOMS: atom_id res chain seq x y z
N MET A 1 3.33 -22.19 4.81
CA MET A 1 2.31 -22.00 3.75
C MET A 1 2.65 -20.70 3.02
N SER A 2 3.17 -20.73 1.79
CA SER A 2 3.40 -19.46 1.06
C SER A 2 2.05 -18.95 0.57
N LEU A 3 1.63 -17.79 1.04
CA LEU A 3 0.44 -17.13 0.52
C LEU A 3 0.63 -16.95 -1.00
N LYS A 4 -0.32 -17.43 -1.80
CA LYS A 4 -0.28 -17.30 -3.27
C LYS A 4 -0.24 -15.81 -3.61
N GLN A 5 0.92 -15.30 -4.02
CA GLN A 5 1.04 -13.95 -4.55
C GLN A 5 0.45 -13.94 -5.96
N ASN A 6 -0.56 -13.09 -6.19
CA ASN A 6 -1.03 -12.82 -7.55
C ASN A 6 0.05 -12.01 -8.28
N LYS A 7 0.61 -12.59 -9.36
CA LYS A 7 1.64 -11.95 -10.19
C LYS A 7 1.08 -11.04 -11.27
N SER A 8 -0.24 -10.81 -11.30
CA SER A 8 -0.85 -9.87 -12.24
C SER A 8 -0.18 -8.51 -12.11
N PRO A 9 0.23 -7.89 -13.23
CA PRO A 9 0.83 -6.56 -13.20
C PRO A 9 -0.26 -5.57 -12.78
N PHE A 10 -0.27 -5.21 -11.50
CA PHE A 10 -1.12 -4.13 -10.99
C PHE A 10 -0.50 -2.75 -11.25
N ARG A 11 0.71 -2.72 -11.85
CA ARG A 11 1.54 -1.54 -12.09
C ARG A 11 1.74 -1.31 -13.57
N ASN A 12 1.95 -0.05 -13.92
CA ASN A 12 2.40 0.33 -15.25
C ASN A 12 3.94 0.26 -15.34
N GLU A 13 4.48 0.14 -16.55
CA GLU A 13 5.93 0.00 -16.77
C GLU A 13 6.74 1.15 -16.15
N ASP A 14 6.22 2.37 -16.22
CA ASP A 14 6.87 3.55 -15.63
C ASP A 14 6.97 3.48 -14.11
N GLU A 15 5.92 2.97 -13.45
CA GLU A 15 5.90 2.80 -11.99
C GLU A 15 6.86 1.70 -11.56
N GLU A 16 6.96 0.64 -12.36
CA GLU A 16 7.94 -0.42 -12.14
C GLU A 16 9.37 0.12 -12.33
N ARG A 17 9.63 0.92 -13.36
CA ARG A 17 10.92 1.60 -13.56
C ARG A 17 11.25 2.52 -12.39
N MET A 18 10.29 3.33 -11.93
CA MET A 18 10.48 4.23 -10.78
C MET A 18 10.79 3.46 -9.50
N LEU A 19 10.08 2.36 -9.23
CA LEU A 19 10.31 1.53 -8.04
C LEU A 19 11.59 0.72 -8.13
N ASN A 20 12.04 0.34 -9.33
CA ASN A 20 13.35 -0.30 -9.51
C ASN A 20 14.50 0.72 -9.37
N ALA A 21 14.33 1.95 -9.87
CA ALA A 21 15.37 2.99 -9.83
C ALA A 21 15.50 3.67 -8.46
N LYS A 22 14.37 4.12 -7.88
CA LYS A 22 14.33 4.89 -6.63
C LYS A 22 14.04 4.05 -5.39
N ARG A 23 13.67 2.78 -5.56
CA ARG A 23 13.22 1.84 -4.51
C ARG A 23 11.99 2.27 -3.70
N LYS A 24 11.47 3.49 -3.91
CA LYS A 24 10.27 4.03 -3.28
C LYS A 24 9.48 4.99 -4.19
N MET A 25 8.18 5.06 -3.98
CA MET A 25 7.24 5.96 -4.67
C MET A 25 6.17 6.45 -3.71
N ALA A 26 5.89 7.76 -3.70
CA ALA A 26 4.81 8.32 -2.91
C ALA A 26 3.45 7.98 -3.56
N VAL A 27 2.50 7.51 -2.76
CA VAL A 27 1.17 7.11 -3.20
C VAL A 27 0.11 7.64 -2.24
N ALA A 28 -1.07 7.93 -2.78
CA ALA A 28 -2.22 8.31 -1.96
C ALA A 28 -2.73 7.09 -1.18
N PHE A 29 -3.06 7.31 0.09
CA PHE A 29 -3.49 6.28 1.02
C PHE A 29 -4.74 6.75 1.76
N VAL A 30 -5.89 6.20 1.40
CA VAL A 30 -7.16 6.45 2.09
C VAL A 30 -7.18 5.61 3.36
N GLU A 31 -7.17 6.30 4.50
CA GLU A 31 -7.24 5.71 5.82
C GLU A 31 -8.65 5.19 6.14
N PRO A 32 -8.80 4.26 7.10
CA PRO A 32 -10.12 3.79 7.55
C PRO A 32 -11.05 4.90 8.04
N CYS A 33 -10.50 6.00 8.57
CA CYS A 33 -11.23 7.20 8.97
C CYS A 33 -11.58 8.15 7.81
N LEU A 34 -11.40 7.70 6.55
CA LEU A 34 -11.61 8.47 5.32
C LEU A 34 -10.63 9.66 5.12
N SER A 35 -9.63 9.80 5.98
CA SER A 35 -8.55 10.76 5.75
C SER A 35 -7.64 10.29 4.62
N VAL A 36 -7.15 11.21 3.79
CA VAL A 36 -6.18 10.89 2.73
C VAL A 36 -4.79 11.28 3.22
N SER A 37 -3.94 10.27 3.37
CA SER A 37 -2.53 10.42 3.71
C SER A 37 -1.65 10.09 2.51
N THR A 38 -0.43 10.61 2.50
CA THR A 38 0.59 10.22 1.52
C THR A 38 1.55 9.27 2.21
N VAL A 39 1.72 8.07 1.65
CA VAL A 39 2.66 7.06 2.15
C VAL A 39 3.65 6.69 1.07
N ASN A 40 4.79 6.11 1.45
CA ASN A 40 5.76 5.62 0.48
C ASN A 40 5.58 4.12 0.27
N LEU A 41 5.38 3.73 -0.99
CA LEU A 41 5.42 2.35 -1.42
C LEU A 41 6.87 2.01 -1.80
N ALA A 42 7.48 1.09 -1.08
CA ALA A 42 8.82 0.59 -1.34
C ALA A 42 8.82 -0.85 -1.86
N LYS A 43 9.80 -1.18 -2.70
CA LYS A 43 10.04 -2.54 -3.21
C LYS A 43 11.31 -3.08 -2.56
N TRP A 44 11.19 -4.17 -1.80
CA TRP A 44 12.30 -4.82 -1.10
C TRP A 44 12.55 -6.21 -1.68
N ASN A 45 13.82 -6.51 -1.96
CA ASN A 45 14.26 -7.85 -2.32
C ASN A 45 14.68 -8.57 -1.04
N ILE A 46 13.93 -9.60 -0.65
CA ILE A 46 14.23 -10.42 0.53
C ILE A 46 14.62 -11.81 0.01
N GLY A 47 15.93 -12.02 -0.14
CA GLY A 47 16.48 -13.22 -0.77
C GLY A 47 16.01 -13.34 -2.22
N SER A 48 15.39 -14.48 -2.57
CA SER A 48 14.79 -14.73 -3.87
C SER A 48 13.36 -14.20 -4.01
N SER A 49 12.79 -13.63 -2.94
CA SER A 49 11.40 -13.15 -2.91
C SER A 49 11.31 -11.63 -3.01
N LEU A 50 10.19 -11.18 -3.56
CA LEU A 50 9.86 -9.77 -3.69
C LEU A 50 8.77 -9.39 -2.69
N SER A 51 9.05 -8.37 -1.89
CA SER A 51 8.12 -7.81 -0.92
C SER A 51 7.85 -6.34 -1.21
N TYR A 52 6.60 -5.93 -1.01
CA TYR A 52 6.21 -4.52 -1.05
C TYR A 52 5.92 -4.06 0.36
N ILE A 53 6.41 -2.87 0.69
CA ILE A 53 6.28 -2.30 2.02
C ILE A 53 5.70 -0.91 1.88
N ILE A 54 4.69 -0.61 2.69
CA ILE A 54 4.23 0.76 2.89
C ILE A 54 5.03 1.31 4.06
N ASN A 55 5.95 2.23 3.77
CA ASN A 55 6.85 2.85 4.72
C ASN A 55 6.66 4.36 4.74
N GLU A 56 7.26 5.00 5.76
CA GLU A 56 7.15 6.43 6.04
C GLU A 56 5.67 6.86 6.30
N ASP A 57 5.42 7.57 7.40
CA ASP A 57 4.08 8.04 7.81
C ASP A 57 2.99 6.99 8.10
N TYR A 58 3.22 5.68 7.87
CA TYR A 58 2.29 4.64 8.33
C TYR A 58 2.10 4.66 9.86
N SER A 59 3.09 5.11 10.63
CA SER A 59 2.94 5.32 12.07
C SER A 59 1.92 6.41 12.41
N LYS A 60 1.76 7.44 11.56
CA LYS A 60 0.70 8.46 11.71
C LYS A 60 -0.66 7.85 11.36
N VAL A 61 -0.75 7.08 10.28
CA VAL A 61 -1.96 6.32 9.92
C VAL A 61 -2.42 5.45 11.10
N LEU A 62 -1.51 4.72 11.74
CA LEU A 62 -1.80 3.90 12.93
C LEU A 62 -2.29 4.74 14.12
N LYS A 63 -1.70 5.91 14.37
CA LYS A 63 -2.14 6.82 15.44
C LYS A 63 -3.54 7.37 15.17
N ASN A 64 -3.81 7.79 13.93
CA ASN A 64 -5.11 8.35 13.51
C ASN A 64 -6.23 7.30 13.54
N ASN A 65 -5.88 6.03 13.35
CA ASN A 65 -6.85 4.93 13.24
C ASN A 65 -6.69 3.89 14.35
N ARG A 66 -6.24 4.31 15.54
CA ARG A 66 -5.92 3.41 16.66
C ARG A 66 -7.05 2.47 17.04
N ASP A 67 -8.30 2.89 16.85
CA ASP A 67 -9.47 2.07 17.14
C ASP A 67 -9.75 0.98 16.10
N SER A 68 -9.41 1.24 14.84
CA SER A 68 -9.64 0.34 13.71
C SER A 68 -8.45 -0.57 13.42
N LEU A 69 -7.22 -0.09 13.66
CA LEU A 69 -5.96 -0.79 13.36
C LEU A 69 -5.32 -1.35 14.63
N LYS A 70 -5.93 -2.40 15.19
CA LYS A 70 -5.42 -3.14 16.37
C LYS A 70 -4.86 -4.51 15.96
N PRO A 71 -3.95 -5.10 16.75
CA PRO A 71 -3.54 -6.49 16.55
C PRO A 71 -4.77 -7.41 16.43
N ASN A 72 -4.65 -8.46 15.61
CA ASN A 72 -5.72 -9.44 15.32
C ASN A 72 -6.97 -8.88 14.62
N LYS A 73 -6.91 -7.66 14.06
CA LYS A 73 -7.97 -7.15 13.18
C LYS A 73 -7.64 -7.44 11.72
N VAL A 74 -8.65 -7.92 11.00
CA VAL A 74 -8.57 -8.11 9.55
C VAL A 74 -8.83 -6.77 8.87
N VAL A 75 -7.92 -6.41 7.98
CA VAL A 75 -8.01 -5.23 7.13
C VAL A 75 -7.87 -5.65 5.68
N GLN A 76 -8.56 -4.94 4.80
CA GLN A 76 -8.40 -5.08 3.36
C GLN A 76 -7.66 -3.85 2.82
N ILE A 77 -6.70 -4.10 1.94
CA ILE A 77 -6.04 -3.06 1.18
C ILE A 77 -6.55 -3.16 -0.25
N TRP A 78 -7.21 -2.12 -0.70
CA TRP A 78 -7.69 -1.96 -2.06
C TRP A 78 -6.71 -1.12 -2.84
N LEU A 79 -6.53 -1.46 -4.11
CA LEU A 79 -5.74 -0.70 -5.05
C LEU A 79 -6.68 0.02 -6.01
N PHE A 80 -6.42 1.29 -6.27
CA PHE A 80 -7.19 2.08 -7.23
C PHE A 80 -6.29 3.01 -8.04
N ARG A 81 -6.88 3.56 -9.10
CA ARG A 81 -6.22 4.48 -10.04
C ARG A 81 -6.95 5.81 -10.04
N VAL A 82 -6.25 6.89 -9.72
CA VAL A 82 -6.79 8.25 -9.73
C VAL A 82 -6.62 8.86 -11.12
N GLN A 83 -7.74 9.24 -11.73
CA GLN A 83 -7.76 9.98 -12.99
C GLN A 83 -7.41 11.46 -12.75
N PRO A 84 -6.86 12.18 -13.75
CA PRO A 84 -6.62 11.76 -15.13
C PRO A 84 -5.30 10.98 -15.34
N ASN A 85 -4.35 11.11 -14.42
CA ASN A 85 -2.98 10.63 -14.61
C ASN A 85 -2.77 9.14 -14.27
N SER A 86 -3.85 8.39 -14.01
CA SER A 86 -3.82 6.99 -13.56
C SER A 86 -2.88 6.74 -12.37
N GLN A 87 -2.81 7.71 -11.45
CA GLN A 87 -1.91 7.63 -10.29
C GLN A 87 -2.34 6.50 -9.37
N LEU A 88 -1.37 5.72 -8.91
CA LEU A 88 -1.60 4.62 -7.98
C LEU A 88 -2.03 5.15 -6.60
N GLY A 89 -3.16 4.65 -6.12
CA GLY A 89 -3.66 4.89 -4.78
C GLY A 89 -4.03 3.58 -4.07
N PHE A 90 -4.04 3.64 -2.75
CA PHE A 90 -4.45 2.54 -1.89
C PHE A 90 -5.54 2.99 -0.92
N ALA A 91 -6.49 2.12 -0.62
CA ALA A 91 -7.49 2.34 0.43
C ALA A 91 -7.43 1.22 1.45
N LEU A 92 -7.35 1.58 2.73
CA LEU A 92 -7.35 0.65 3.83
C LEU A 92 -8.75 0.60 4.45
N ILE A 93 -9.39 -0.54 4.31
CA ILE A 93 -10.77 -0.76 4.76
C ILE A 93 -10.73 -1.75 5.91
N LYS A 94 -11.40 -1.41 7.02
CA LYS A 94 -11.67 -2.37 8.09
C LYS A 94 -12.72 -3.36 7.59
N VAL A 95 -12.43 -4.65 7.68
CA VAL A 95 -13.47 -5.66 7.48
C VAL A 95 -14.31 -5.67 8.75
N ILE A 96 -15.60 -5.32 8.62
CA ILE A 96 -16.56 -5.44 9.71
C ILE A 96 -16.94 -6.93 9.77
N ASP A 97 -16.75 -7.54 10.93
CA ASP A 97 -17.26 -8.88 11.25
C ASP A 97 -18.79 -8.82 11.41
#